data_AF-E1YDM1-F1
#
_entry.id   AF-E1YDM1-F1
#
_cell.length_a   1.000
_cell.length_b   1.000
_cell.length_c   1.000
_cell.angle_alpha   90.00
_cell.angle_beta   90.00
_cell.angle_gamma   90.00
#
_symmetry.space_group_name_H-M   'P 1'
#
loop_
_entity.id
_entity.type
_entity.pdbx_description
1 polymer ?
#
loop_
_entity_poly.entity_id
_entity_poly.type
_entity_poly.pdbx_seq_one_letter_code
_entity_poly.pdbx_strand_id
1 'polypeptide(L)'
;MTGSVCLRLFIFIIMMTISGCSGLALLTANIDAQPMLFQYEGQAQSVCLAGDFNKWSPNSHCMNKQGSLWYIRLMLPAGIHRYAFIVNGQQWVVDPKALFIENDGFDRQNSVVIIN
;
A
#
# COMPACT_ATOMS: atom_id res chain seq x y z
N MET A 1 2.23 45.31 -58.04
CA MET A 1 1.97 43.90 -57.68
C MET A 1 2.85 43.55 -56.50
N THR A 2 2.46 43.96 -55.29
CA THR A 2 3.13 43.57 -54.05
C THR A 2 2.03 43.05 -53.14
N GLY A 3 1.93 41.72 -53.08
CA GLY A 3 0.87 41.03 -52.34
C GLY A 3 1.09 41.20 -50.84
N SER A 4 0.06 41.76 -50.19
CA SER A 4 -0.09 41.88 -48.76
C SER A 4 0.24 40.58 -48.04
N VAL A 5 1.08 40.72 -47.01
CA VAL A 5 1.21 39.79 -45.90
C VAL A 5 -0.16 39.70 -45.21
N CYS A 6 -1.00 38.75 -45.62
CA CYS A 6 -2.19 38.35 -44.87
C CYS A 6 -1.78 37.38 -43.75
N LEU A 7 -1.01 37.94 -42.82
CA LEU A 7 -0.96 37.54 -41.44
C LEU A 7 -2.41 37.53 -40.92
N ARG A 8 -3.04 36.35 -40.70
CA ARG A 8 -4.00 36.07 -39.60
C ARG A 8 -4.91 34.84 -39.71
N LEU A 9 -4.92 34.04 -40.78
CA LEU A 9 -5.88 32.92 -40.87
C LEU A 9 -5.31 31.50 -41.00
N PHE A 10 -4.06 31.27 -40.58
CA PHE A 10 -3.48 29.93 -40.45
C PHE A 10 -3.03 29.60 -39.01
N ILE A 11 -3.46 30.41 -38.04
CA ILE A 11 -3.62 29.95 -36.67
C ILE A 11 -5.00 29.26 -36.66
N PHE A 12 -5.07 27.95 -36.36
CA PHE A 12 -6.11 27.30 -35.54
C PHE A 12 -6.52 25.87 -35.92
N ILE A 13 -6.13 25.27 -37.05
CA ILE A 13 -6.71 23.94 -37.41
C ILE A 13 -5.74 22.75 -37.29
N ILE A 14 -4.43 22.96 -37.12
CA ILE A 14 -3.47 21.84 -36.98
C ILE A 14 -2.80 21.84 -35.59
N MET A 15 -3.59 22.08 -34.54
CA MET A 15 -3.13 21.89 -33.16
C MET A 15 -4.24 21.34 -32.22
N MET A 16 -5.33 20.81 -32.76
CA MET A 16 -6.48 20.30 -31.99
C MET A 16 -6.75 18.79 -32.14
N THR A 17 -5.81 18.00 -32.69
CA THR A 17 -5.98 16.53 -32.78
C THR A 17 -4.96 15.72 -32.02
N ILE A 18 -4.00 16.36 -31.33
CA ILE A 18 -3.49 15.72 -30.11
C ILE A 18 -4.60 15.95 -29.09
N SER A 19 -5.56 15.05 -29.13
CA SER A 19 -6.51 14.75 -28.08
C SER A 19 -5.70 14.51 -26.81
N GLY A 20 -5.22 15.60 -26.22
CA GLY A 20 -4.82 15.69 -24.84
C GLY A 20 -6.10 15.42 -24.10
N CYS A 21 -6.35 14.13 -23.85
CA CYS A 21 -7.30 13.65 -22.89
C CYS A 21 -7.00 14.44 -21.62
N SER A 22 -7.70 15.55 -21.46
CA SER A 22 -7.72 16.37 -20.26
C SER A 22 -8.65 15.64 -19.29
N GLY A 23 -8.35 14.36 -19.10
CA GLY A 23 -8.96 13.44 -18.17
C GLY A 23 -7.92 13.23 -17.09
N LEU A 24 -7.93 14.15 -16.14
CA LEU A 24 -7.64 13.92 -14.73
C LEU A 24 -7.33 12.44 -14.39
N ALA A 25 -6.07 12.06 -14.41
CA ALA A 25 -5.62 10.81 -13.83
C ALA A 25 -4.70 11.15 -12.66
N LEU A 26 -5.33 11.51 -11.54
CA LEU A 26 -4.83 11.29 -10.18
C LEU A 26 -4.66 9.77 -9.89
N LEU A 27 -4.12 9.02 -10.85
CA LEU A 27 -4.04 7.56 -10.85
C LEU A 27 -2.58 7.10 -11.05
N THR A 28 -1.67 7.65 -10.26
CA THR A 28 -0.49 6.87 -9.84
C THR A 28 -0.79 6.18 -8.51
N ALA A 29 -2.03 5.75 -8.29
CA ALA A 29 -2.36 4.83 -7.22
C ALA A 29 -1.94 3.42 -7.66
N ASN A 30 -0.71 3.04 -7.31
CA ASN A 30 -0.21 1.67 -7.14
C ASN A 30 -0.66 0.64 -8.19
N ILE A 31 -0.03 0.63 -9.37
CA ILE A 31 -0.27 -0.44 -10.37
C ILE A 31 0.36 -1.78 -9.92
N ASP A 32 1.20 -1.77 -8.88
CA ASP A 32 1.96 -2.94 -8.42
C ASP A 32 1.56 -3.45 -7.02
N ALA A 33 0.46 -2.96 -6.44
CA ALA A 33 0.03 -3.50 -5.14
C ALA A 33 -0.46 -4.94 -5.26
N GLN A 34 0.13 -5.85 -4.49
CA GLN A 34 -0.22 -7.27 -4.46
C GLN A 34 -0.99 -7.63 -3.20
N PRO A 35 -1.96 -8.57 -3.29
CA PRO A 35 -2.69 -9.04 -2.12
C PRO A 35 -1.80 -9.93 -1.24
N MET A 36 -1.55 -9.52 0.00
CA MET A 36 -0.88 -10.31 1.02
C MET A 36 -1.88 -10.74 2.10
N LEU A 37 -1.86 -12.02 2.47
CA LEU A 37 -2.66 -12.58 3.55
C LEU A 37 -1.79 -12.75 4.79
N PHE A 38 -2.13 -12.04 5.86
CA PHE A 38 -1.52 -12.23 7.18
C PHE A 38 -2.40 -13.16 8.00
N GLN A 39 -1.78 -14.10 8.71
CA GLN A 39 -2.47 -15.09 9.52
C GLN A 39 -1.80 -15.21 10.89
N TYR A 40 -2.62 -15.32 11.93
CA TYR A 40 -2.16 -15.59 13.28
C TYR A 40 -3.04 -16.68 13.90
N GLU A 41 -2.43 -17.67 14.55
CA GLU A 41 -3.15 -18.76 15.22
C GLU A 41 -3.02 -18.59 16.73
N GLY A 42 -4.16 -18.46 17.42
CA GLY A 42 -4.16 -18.29 18.87
C GLY A 42 -5.51 -17.91 19.47
N GLN A 43 -5.64 -18.19 20.77
CA GLN A 43 -6.78 -17.74 21.56
C GLN A 43 -6.53 -16.32 22.04
N ALA A 44 -7.25 -15.37 21.45
CA ALA A 44 -7.21 -13.95 21.79
C ALA A 44 -8.62 -13.34 21.78
N GLN A 45 -8.74 -12.16 22.37
CA GLN A 45 -9.93 -11.31 22.28
C GLN A 45 -9.88 -10.42 21.04
N SER A 46 -8.69 -9.94 20.68
CA SER A 46 -8.45 -9.17 19.46
C SER A 46 -7.03 -9.41 18.96
N VAL A 47 -6.86 -9.33 17.64
CA VAL A 47 -5.55 -9.31 16.99
C VAL A 47 -5.60 -8.23 15.92
N CYS A 48 -4.65 -7.31 15.96
CA CYS A 48 -4.50 -6.28 14.94
C CYS A 48 -3.08 -6.32 14.37
N LEU A 49 -2.92 -5.82 13.15
CA LEU A 49 -1.63 -5.78 12.47
C LEU A 49 -1.07 -4.36 12.56
N ALA A 50 0.18 -4.21 13.02
CA ALA A 50 0.90 -2.94 13.00
C ALA A 50 2.12 -3.08 12.08
N GLY A 51 2.36 -2.12 11.20
CA GLY A 51 3.47 -2.14 10.27
C GLY A 51 3.72 -0.80 9.60
N ASP A 52 4.74 -0.71 8.76
CA ASP A 52 5.08 0.53 8.05
C ASP A 52 3.91 1.09 7.20
N PHE A 53 3.18 0.21 6.52
CA PHE A 53 2.02 0.54 5.68
C PHE A 53 0.86 1.21 6.46
N ASN A 54 0.81 1.06 7.79
CA ASN A 54 -0.17 1.73 8.64
C ASN A 54 0.45 2.64 9.70
N LYS A 55 1.72 3.03 9.50
CA LYS A 55 2.49 3.88 10.42
C LYS A 55 2.52 3.31 11.85
N TRP A 56 2.58 1.98 11.97
CA TRP A 56 2.61 1.26 13.24
C TRP A 56 1.39 1.52 14.15
N SER A 57 0.24 1.85 13.57
CA SER A 57 -0.99 2.02 14.33
C SER A 57 -1.46 0.66 14.90
N PRO A 58 -1.69 0.56 16.23
CA PRO A 58 -2.00 -0.71 16.88
C PRO A 58 -3.45 -1.19 16.67
N ASN A 59 -4.30 -0.34 16.11
CA ASN A 59 -5.76 -0.54 16.07
C ASN A 59 -6.40 -0.22 14.71
N SER A 60 -5.63 0.20 13.70
CA SER A 60 -6.19 0.53 12.39
C SER A 60 -6.47 -0.69 11.50
N HIS A 61 -5.77 -1.81 11.71
CA HIS A 61 -5.84 -3.00 10.86
C HIS A 61 -6.16 -4.26 11.68
N CYS A 62 -7.33 -4.30 12.31
CA CYS A 62 -7.75 -5.44 13.11
C CYS A 62 -8.24 -6.62 12.25
N MET A 63 -7.89 -7.84 12.67
CA MET A 63 -8.04 -9.07 11.90
C MET A 63 -9.41 -9.71 12.13
N ASN A 64 -9.91 -10.42 11.11
CA ASN A 64 -11.10 -11.25 11.23
C ASN A 64 -10.75 -12.55 11.95
N LYS A 65 -11.71 -13.10 12.73
CA LYS A 65 -11.54 -14.36 13.47
C LYS A 65 -12.40 -15.47 12.86
N GLN A 66 -11.80 -16.65 12.68
CA GLN A 66 -12.48 -17.89 12.32
C GLN A 66 -11.92 -19.04 13.18
N GLY A 67 -12.65 -19.44 14.22
CA GLY A 67 -12.14 -20.39 15.21
C GLY A 67 -10.94 -19.82 15.98
N SER A 68 -9.80 -20.50 15.94
CA SER A 68 -8.51 -20.01 16.49
C SER A 68 -7.68 -19.22 15.48
N LEU A 69 -8.12 -19.12 14.22
CA LEU A 69 -7.41 -18.41 13.16
C LEU A 69 -7.84 -16.95 13.10
N TRP A 70 -6.86 -16.07 13.06
CA TRP A 70 -7.02 -14.65 12.77
C TRP A 70 -6.45 -14.37 11.39
N TYR A 71 -7.11 -13.54 10.58
CA TYR A 71 -6.63 -13.21 9.25
C TYR A 71 -7.02 -11.80 8.77
N ILE A 72 -6.16 -11.21 7.95
CA ILE A 72 -6.44 -9.99 7.20
C ILE A 72 -5.74 -10.05 5.85
N ARG A 73 -6.41 -9.61 4.79
CA ARG A 73 -5.84 -9.48 3.45
C ARG A 73 -5.63 -8.00 3.15
N LEU A 74 -4.40 -7.61 2.83
CA LEU A 74 -4.02 -6.24 2.51
C LEU A 74 -3.43 -6.15 1.11
N MET A 75 -3.70 -5.04 0.42
CA MET A 75 -3.01 -4.68 -0.81
C MET A 75 -1.77 -3.88 -0.43
N LEU A 76 -0.59 -4.46 -0.62
CA LEU A 76 0.68 -3.82 -0.29
C LEU A 76 1.50 -3.58 -1.56
N PRO A 77 2.16 -2.42 -1.72
CA PRO A 77 3.07 -2.19 -2.84
C PRO A 77 4.24 -3.19 -2.82
N ALA A 78 4.88 -3.39 -3.97
CA ALA A 78 6.14 -4.13 -4.02
C ALA A 78 7.20 -3.47 -3.11
N GLY A 79 7.98 -4.28 -2.41
CA GLY A 79 8.99 -3.83 -1.47
C GLY A 79 9.06 -4.67 -0.19
N ILE A 80 9.85 -4.15 0.76
CA ILE A 80 10.07 -4.77 2.07
C ILE A 80 9.14 -4.10 3.08
N HIS A 81 8.30 -4.89 3.73
CA HIS A 81 7.38 -4.42 4.76
C HIS A 81 7.69 -5.05 6.12
N ARG A 82 7.77 -4.21 7.14
CA ARG A 82 7.94 -4.60 8.54
C ARG A 82 6.60 -4.58 9.26
N TYR A 83 6.35 -5.60 10.08
CA TYR A 83 5.11 -5.71 10.81
C TYR A 83 5.23 -6.53 12.10
N ALA A 84 4.20 -6.43 12.94
CA ALA A 84 3.96 -7.28 14.10
C ALA A 84 2.46 -7.41 14.35
N PHE A 85 2.08 -8.45 15.10
CA PHE A 85 0.74 -8.61 15.63
C PHE A 85 0.62 -7.91 16.99
N ILE A 86 -0.47 -7.15 17.16
CA ILE A 86 -0.88 -6.57 18.43
C ILE A 86 -2.02 -7.42 18.98
N VAL A 87 -1.71 -8.28 19.95
CA VAL A 87 -2.66 -9.20 20.56
C VAL A 87 -3.27 -8.55 21.81
N ASN A 88 -4.60 -8.59 21.91
CA ASN A 88 -5.39 -7.98 22.99
C ASN A 88 -5.07 -6.48 23.22
N GLY A 89 -4.65 -5.77 22.16
CA GLY A 89 -4.33 -4.33 22.21
C GLY A 89 -3.04 -3.95 22.93
N GLN A 90 -2.26 -4.90 23.45
CA GLN A 90 -1.09 -4.61 24.29
C GLN A 90 0.14 -5.46 23.97
N GLN A 91 -0.06 -6.72 23.55
CA GLN A 91 1.03 -7.66 23.36
C GLN A 91 1.62 -7.53 21.96
N TRP A 92 2.92 -7.24 21.89
CA TRP A 92 3.69 -7.25 20.65
C TRP A 92 4.14 -8.68 20.32
N VAL A 93 3.68 -9.23 19.20
CA VAL A 93 3.97 -10.61 18.81
C VAL A 93 4.52 -10.62 17.39
N VAL A 94 5.74 -11.14 17.25
CA VAL A 94 6.34 -11.45 15.94
C VAL A 94 5.59 -12.61 15.33
N ASP A 95 5.33 -12.58 14.03
CA ASP A 95 4.78 -13.72 13.30
C ASP A 95 5.75 -14.91 13.39
N PRO A 96 5.36 -16.02 14.04
CA PRO A 96 6.19 -17.23 14.12
C PRO A 96 6.47 -17.87 12.75
N LYS A 97 5.69 -17.52 11.72
CA LYS A 97 5.82 -18.02 10.35
C LYS A 97 6.59 -17.06 9.44
N ALA A 98 7.08 -15.91 9.96
CA ALA A 98 7.88 -14.99 9.16
C ALA A 98 9.22 -15.61 8.75
N LEU A 99 9.58 -15.45 7.47
CA LEU A 99 10.87 -15.90 6.94
C LEU A 99 12.04 -15.05 7.44
N PHE A 100 11.77 -13.78 7.76
CA PHE A 100 12.76 -12.81 8.19
C PHE A 100 12.25 -12.07 9.42
N ILE A 101 13.16 -11.85 10.37
CA ILE A 101 12.92 -11.10 11.59
C ILE A 101 14.04 -10.05 11.71
N GLU A 102 13.68 -8.81 11.98
CA GLU A 102 14.61 -7.70 12.21
C GLU A 102 14.47 -7.16 13.63
N ASN A 103 15.58 -6.75 14.24
CA ASN A 103 15.57 -6.02 15.51
C ASN A 103 15.29 -4.53 15.21
N ASP A 104 14.38 -3.91 15.96
CA ASP A 104 13.98 -2.51 15.77
C ASP A 104 14.94 -1.50 16.44
N GLY A 105 15.94 -1.97 17.19
CA GLY A 105 16.89 -1.13 17.93
C GLY A 105 16.37 -0.67 19.30
N PHE A 106 15.16 -1.07 19.70
CA PHE A 106 14.51 -0.76 20.97
C PHE A 106 14.09 -2.04 21.72
N ASP A 107 14.92 -3.09 21.62
CA ASP A 107 14.68 -4.42 22.19
C ASP A 107 13.39 -5.12 21.71
N ARG A 108 12.79 -4.66 20.61
CA ARG A 108 11.68 -5.37 19.96
C ARG A 108 12.14 -5.94 18.63
N GLN A 109 11.41 -6.96 18.22
CA GLN A 109 11.60 -7.63 16.94
C GLN A 109 10.38 -7.43 16.07
N ASN A 110 10.61 -7.33 14.77
CA ASN A 110 9.59 -7.17 13.74
C ASN A 110 9.71 -8.31 12.74
N SER A 111 8.56 -8.82 12.31
CA SER A 111 8.48 -9.69 11.14
C SER A 111 8.69 -8.88 9.87
N VAL A 112 9.31 -9.50 8.87
CA VAL A 112 9.51 -8.90 7.55
C VAL A 112 8.84 -9.75 6.48
N VAL A 113 8.10 -9.10 5.59
CA VAL A 113 7.55 -9.69 4.37
C VAL A 113 8.05 -8.92 3.16
N ILE A 114 8.36 -9.64 2.09
CA ILE A 114 8.82 -9.08 0.82
C ILE A 114 7.73 -9.30 -0.22
N ILE A 115 7.29 -8.22 -0.83
CA ILE A 115 6.33 -8.20 -1.92
C ILE A 115 7.11 -7.94 -3.21
N ASN A 116 6.97 -8.82 -4.21
CA ASN A 116 7.68 -8.75 -5.49
C ASN A 116 6.76 -8.31 -6.62
#